data_AF-A0A956HND5-F1
#
_entry.id   AF-A0A956HND5-F1
#
_cell.length_a   1.000
_cell.length_b   1.000
_cell.length_c   1.000
_cell.angle_alpha   90.00
_cell.angle_beta   90.00
_cell.angle_gamma   90.00
#
_symmetry.space_group_name_H-M   'P 1'
#
loop_
_entity.id
_entity.type
_entity.pdbx_description
1 polymer ?
#
loop_
_entity_poly.entity_id
_entity_poly.type
_entity_poly.pdbx_seq_one_letter_code
_entity_poly.pdbx_strand_id
1 'polypeptide(L)'
;MARARRTAAAAHAHGELVREMIDVLQSLLDGAHDRAAVTAWTRARWPPDSGQGSPFHHGDACAVFESIWNIEERDGDGHVVRAEDIVEYVRWLREGSCYHGDADPMISFTCADEELEARARGAVTRFWYAGLGWYRELRFASPDTGRPFAALAPMLPRANYCVHKRVTDDLDEAARDLFETLALDDADASYLAPEINLSSLPSWELLARDRGQLVVRRTRSYAKAIAALRGLEAEGRFGQLRPLPAGS
;
A
#
# COMPACT_ATOMS: atom_id res chain seq x y z
N MET A 1 -10.34 36.24 -17.53
CA MET A 1 -9.44 35.61 -18.53
C MET A 1 -7.96 35.54 -18.12
N ALA A 2 -7.40 36.47 -17.34
CA ALA A 2 -5.99 36.38 -16.89
C ALA A 2 -5.69 35.23 -15.89
N ARG A 3 -6.69 34.78 -15.11
CA ARG A 3 -6.58 33.63 -14.19
C ARG A 3 -6.49 32.27 -14.90
N ALA A 4 -6.93 32.18 -16.15
CA ALA A 4 -6.95 30.95 -16.96
C ALA A 4 -5.72 30.78 -17.89
N ARG A 5 -4.86 31.80 -18.04
CA ARG A 5 -3.57 31.68 -18.74
C ARG A 5 -2.41 31.38 -17.78
N ARG A 6 -2.56 31.72 -16.49
CA ARG A 6 -1.64 31.31 -15.40
C ARG A 6 -1.69 29.81 -15.08
N THR A 7 -2.55 29.02 -15.72
CA THR A 7 -2.78 27.60 -15.39
C THR A 7 -2.11 26.63 -16.36
N ALA A 8 -2.03 26.92 -17.67
CA ALA A 8 -1.45 25.99 -18.66
C ALA A 8 0.09 25.99 -18.66
N ALA A 9 0.72 27.17 -18.62
CA ALA A 9 2.17 27.28 -18.58
C ALA A 9 2.75 26.74 -17.27
N ALA A 10 2.06 26.98 -16.14
CA ALA A 10 2.43 26.41 -14.84
C ALA A 10 2.26 24.89 -14.82
N ALA A 11 1.15 24.36 -15.36
CA ALA A 11 0.93 22.92 -15.48
C ALA A 11 1.98 22.26 -16.40
N HIS A 12 2.33 22.91 -17.51
CA HIS A 12 3.38 22.43 -18.41
C HIS A 12 4.75 22.40 -17.71
N ALA A 13 5.15 23.49 -17.06
CA ALA A 13 6.42 23.54 -16.31
C ALA A 13 6.48 22.49 -15.20
N HIS A 14 5.37 22.26 -14.50
CA HIS A 14 5.27 21.19 -13.51
C HIS A 14 5.42 19.80 -14.15
N GLY A 15 4.77 19.56 -15.29
CA GLY A 15 4.91 18.33 -16.07
C GLY A 15 6.34 18.10 -16.55
N GLU A 16 7.06 19.13 -17.01
CA GLU A 16 8.49 19.03 -17.36
C GLU A 16 9.33 18.63 -16.14
N LEU A 17 9.07 19.21 -14.97
CA LEU A 17 9.79 18.89 -13.76
C LEU A 17 9.58 17.43 -13.32
N VAL A 18 8.35 16.91 -13.45
CA VAL A 18 8.06 15.49 -13.17
C VAL A 18 8.78 14.58 -14.16
N ARG A 19 8.81 14.92 -15.45
CA ARG A 19 9.57 14.14 -16.45
C ARG A 19 11.06 14.13 -16.17
N GLU A 20 11.60 15.29 -15.79
CA GLU A 20 13.01 15.38 -15.40
C GLU A 20 13.33 14.48 -14.20
N MET A 21 12.45 14.43 -13.20
CA MET A 21 12.60 13.51 -12.06
C MET A 21 12.57 12.04 -12.51
N ILE A 22 11.66 11.68 -13.41
CA ILE A 22 11.60 10.34 -14.01
C ILE A 22 12.92 9.99 -14.71
N ASP A 23 13.47 10.90 -15.52
CA ASP A 23 14.71 10.69 -16.27
C ASP A 23 15.92 10.52 -15.35
N VAL A 24 16.00 11.30 -14.27
CA VAL A 24 17.05 11.19 -13.25
C VAL A 24 16.98 9.84 -12.53
N LEU A 25 15.79 9.39 -12.16
CA LEU A 25 15.59 8.10 -11.48
C LEU A 25 15.90 6.92 -12.39
N GLN A 26 15.55 7.00 -13.66
CA GLN A 26 15.93 5.98 -14.66
C GLN A 26 17.43 5.95 -14.87
N SER A 27 18.07 7.11 -14.99
CA SER A 27 19.52 7.18 -15.12
C SER A 27 20.22 6.57 -13.91
N LEU A 28 19.64 6.69 -12.69
CA LEU A 28 20.14 6.02 -11.50
C LEU A 28 19.96 4.49 -11.57
N LEU A 29 18.81 4.01 -12.03
CA LEU A 29 18.55 2.56 -12.22
C LEU A 29 19.47 1.93 -13.27
N ASP A 30 19.74 2.67 -14.35
CA ASP A 30 20.60 2.23 -15.45
C ASP A 30 22.10 2.35 -15.14
N GLY A 31 22.45 2.94 -13.98
CA GLY A 31 23.84 3.19 -13.56
C GLY A 31 24.53 4.34 -14.30
N ALA A 32 23.79 5.13 -15.09
CA ALA A 32 24.29 6.33 -15.76
C ALA A 32 24.47 7.51 -14.80
N HIS A 33 23.67 7.56 -13.73
CA HIS A 33 23.83 8.48 -12.61
C HIS A 33 24.15 7.71 -11.33
N ASP A 34 24.91 8.35 -10.45
CA ASP A 34 25.06 7.91 -9.06
C ASP A 34 24.13 8.71 -8.13
N ARG A 35 24.15 8.34 -6.85
CA ARG A 35 23.36 9.04 -5.82
C ARG A 35 23.77 10.51 -5.68
N ALA A 36 25.04 10.85 -5.87
CA ALA A 36 25.50 12.22 -5.75
C ALA A 36 24.89 13.13 -6.84
N ALA A 37 24.75 12.61 -8.06
CA ALA A 37 24.05 13.30 -9.15
C ALA A 37 22.57 13.54 -8.81
N VAL A 38 21.88 12.53 -8.25
CA VAL A 38 20.50 12.69 -7.78
C VAL A 38 20.42 13.75 -6.68
N THR A 39 21.27 13.67 -5.65
CA THR A 39 21.31 14.68 -4.57
C THR A 39 21.56 16.09 -5.09
N ALA A 40 22.48 16.28 -6.03
CA ALA A 40 22.76 17.58 -6.64
C ALA A 40 21.53 18.11 -7.39
N TRP A 41 20.84 17.25 -8.14
CA TRP A 41 19.60 17.59 -8.84
C TRP A 41 18.50 18.02 -7.87
N THR A 42 18.31 17.29 -6.78
CA THR A 42 17.26 17.58 -5.79
C THR A 42 17.58 18.89 -5.03
N ARG A 43 18.86 19.11 -4.67
CA ARG A 43 19.35 20.36 -4.04
C ARG A 43 19.07 21.61 -4.87
N ALA A 44 19.33 21.55 -6.16
CA ALA A 44 19.09 22.67 -7.07
C ALA A 44 17.59 23.07 -7.16
N ARG A 45 16.69 22.18 -6.75
CA ARG A 45 15.24 22.33 -6.85
C ARG A 45 14.54 22.54 -5.51
N TRP A 46 15.25 22.47 -4.39
CA TRP A 46 14.65 22.78 -3.09
C TRP A 46 14.26 24.26 -3.03
N PRO A 47 13.02 24.60 -2.68
CA PRO A 47 12.65 25.98 -2.45
C PRO A 47 13.37 26.51 -1.19
N PRO A 48 14.10 27.64 -1.27
CA PRO A 48 14.93 28.14 -0.16
C PRO A 48 14.12 28.54 1.08
N ASP A 49 12.85 28.92 0.91
CA ASP A 49 11.97 29.40 2.00
C ASP A 49 10.92 28.37 2.45
N SER A 50 10.93 27.16 1.90
CA SER A 50 9.95 26.16 2.30
C SER A 50 10.45 25.37 3.49
N GLY A 51 9.91 25.65 4.68
CA GLY A 51 10.22 24.89 5.89
C GLY A 51 10.00 23.38 5.74
N GLN A 52 9.08 22.97 4.84
CA GLN A 52 8.77 21.57 4.48
C GLN A 52 8.12 21.50 3.07
N GLY A 53 8.73 22.07 2.03
CA GLY A 53 8.10 22.12 0.71
C GLY A 53 8.92 21.44 -0.37
N SER A 54 8.36 20.39 -0.93
CA SER A 54 8.71 19.93 -2.27
C SER A 54 8.36 21.00 -3.33
N PRO A 55 9.10 21.12 -4.45
CA PRO A 55 8.70 21.97 -5.58
C PRO A 55 7.48 21.41 -6.33
N PHE A 56 6.97 20.26 -5.89
CA PHE A 56 5.85 19.57 -6.51
C PHE A 56 4.54 19.81 -5.76
N HIS A 57 3.46 20.08 -6.51
CA HIS A 57 2.09 20.13 -5.97
C HIS A 57 1.38 18.77 -6.00
N HIS A 58 1.84 17.85 -6.85
CA HIS A 58 1.28 16.50 -6.97
C HIS A 58 1.78 15.61 -5.83
N GLY A 59 0.87 14.93 -5.13
CA GLY A 59 1.18 14.13 -3.93
C GLY A 59 2.28 13.09 -4.15
N ASP A 60 2.16 12.26 -5.20
CA ASP A 60 3.19 11.24 -5.47
C ASP A 60 4.53 11.86 -5.85
N ALA A 61 4.53 12.97 -6.59
CA ALA A 61 5.78 13.62 -6.98
C ALA A 61 6.45 14.29 -5.78
N CYS A 62 5.65 14.84 -4.87
CA CYS A 62 6.10 15.34 -3.59
C CYS A 62 6.75 14.23 -2.76
N ALA A 63 6.03 13.13 -2.53
CA ALA A 63 6.51 11.98 -1.76
C ALA A 63 7.79 11.38 -2.36
N VAL A 64 7.85 11.17 -3.68
CA VAL A 64 9.05 10.67 -4.35
C VAL A 64 10.23 11.64 -4.16
N PHE A 65 10.03 12.93 -4.43
CA PHE A 65 11.09 13.93 -4.32
C PHE A 65 11.66 14.01 -2.89
N GLU A 66 10.80 13.95 -1.88
CA GLU A 66 11.22 13.96 -0.48
C GLU A 66 11.89 12.64 -0.06
N SER A 67 11.50 11.52 -0.67
CA SER A 67 12.10 10.21 -0.41
C SER A 67 13.50 10.07 -0.98
N ILE A 68 13.74 10.57 -2.20
CA ILE A 68 15.04 10.48 -2.89
C ILE A 68 16.07 11.49 -2.37
N TRP A 69 15.65 12.40 -1.47
CA TRP A 69 16.55 13.30 -0.77
C TRP A 69 16.03 13.60 0.65
N ASN A 70 16.02 12.56 1.48
CA ASN A 70 15.56 12.68 2.86
C ASN A 70 16.70 13.14 3.81
N ILE A 71 16.36 13.36 5.07
CA ILE A 71 17.26 13.86 6.12
C ILE A 71 18.35 12.85 6.54
N GLU A 72 18.07 11.54 6.47
CA GLU A 72 19.05 10.51 6.88
C GLU A 72 20.21 10.40 5.88
N GLU A 73 19.93 10.59 4.57
CA GLU A 73 20.99 10.75 3.56
C GLU A 73 21.74 12.09 3.69
N ARG A 74 21.20 13.09 4.43
CA ARG A 74 21.93 14.32 4.76
C ARG A 74 22.92 14.11 5.91
N ASP A 75 22.60 13.22 6.85
CA ASP A 75 23.38 12.99 8.06
C ASP A 75 24.29 11.75 7.97
N GLY A 76 24.23 10.98 6.87
CA GLY A 76 25.18 9.93 6.53
C GLY A 76 24.81 8.52 7.00
N ASP A 77 23.59 8.34 7.49
CA ASP A 77 23.04 7.02 7.77
C ASP A 77 22.61 6.37 6.44
N GLY A 78 22.95 5.09 6.25
CA GLY A 78 22.90 4.42 4.93
C GLY A 78 21.57 4.52 4.17
N HIS A 79 21.62 4.30 2.86
CA HIS A 79 20.48 4.44 1.96
C HIS A 79 19.25 3.61 2.39
N VAL A 80 18.15 4.28 2.72
CA VAL A 80 16.87 3.63 3.04
C VAL A 80 16.11 3.24 1.76
N VAL A 81 16.17 4.07 0.72
CA VAL A 81 15.52 3.82 -0.58
C VAL A 81 16.32 2.79 -1.39
N ARG A 82 15.67 1.68 -1.71
CA ARG A 82 16.24 0.58 -2.51
C ARG A 82 16.00 0.79 -4.00
N ALA A 83 16.63 -0.04 -4.84
CA ALA A 83 16.41 0.02 -6.29
C ALA A 83 14.94 -0.31 -6.65
N GLU A 84 14.34 -1.26 -5.94
CA GLU A 84 12.95 -1.67 -6.13
C GLU A 84 11.97 -0.53 -5.81
N ASP A 85 12.28 0.29 -4.80
CA ASP A 85 11.49 1.48 -4.46
C ASP A 85 11.52 2.50 -5.61
N ILE A 86 12.69 2.69 -6.26
CA ILE A 86 12.84 3.61 -7.39
C ILE A 86 12.06 3.12 -8.62
N VAL A 87 12.06 1.81 -8.89
CA VAL A 87 11.24 1.23 -9.97
C VAL A 87 9.77 1.58 -9.75
N GLU A 88 9.29 1.43 -8.52
CA GLU A 88 7.91 1.75 -8.18
C GLU A 88 7.62 3.26 -8.25
N TYR A 89 8.52 4.12 -7.78
CA TYR A 89 8.40 5.57 -7.92
C TYR A 89 8.25 5.98 -9.39
N VAL A 90 9.10 5.44 -10.27
CA VAL A 90 9.01 5.71 -11.71
C VAL A 90 7.66 5.25 -12.27
N ARG A 91 7.14 4.11 -11.81
CA ARG A 91 5.81 3.62 -12.19
C ARG A 91 4.72 4.60 -11.75
N TRP A 92 4.72 5.03 -10.49
CA TRP A 92 3.76 6.01 -9.95
C TRP A 92 3.75 7.32 -10.73
N LEU A 93 4.93 7.86 -11.05
CA LEU A 93 5.04 9.13 -11.77
C LEU A 93 4.58 9.04 -13.24
N ARG A 94 4.72 7.87 -13.87
CA ARG A 94 4.32 7.64 -15.27
C ARG A 94 2.84 7.35 -15.42
N GLU A 95 2.33 6.46 -14.57
CA GLU A 95 0.96 5.97 -14.65
C GLU A 95 -0.02 6.89 -13.90
N GLY A 96 0.49 7.67 -12.96
CA GLY A 96 -0.31 8.41 -11.99
C GLY A 96 -0.95 7.49 -10.95
N SER A 97 -1.48 8.09 -9.88
CA SER A 97 -2.33 7.36 -8.94
C SER A 97 -3.80 7.60 -9.29
N CYS A 98 -4.51 6.52 -9.63
CA CYS A 98 -5.99 6.54 -9.63
C CYS A 98 -6.55 6.42 -8.20
N TYR A 99 -5.68 6.27 -7.21
CA TYR A 99 -6.01 6.05 -5.82
C TYR A 99 -5.95 7.37 -5.04
N HIS A 100 -7.13 7.91 -4.75
CA HIS A 100 -7.32 8.99 -3.78
C HIS A 100 -7.89 8.35 -2.53
N GLY A 101 -7.00 8.00 -1.61
CA GLY A 101 -7.33 7.28 -0.39
C GLY A 101 -8.25 8.08 0.53
N ASP A 102 -9.10 7.36 1.25
CA ASP A 102 -9.77 7.87 2.43
C ASP A 102 -8.73 8.19 3.53
N ALA A 103 -8.95 9.27 4.27
CA ALA A 103 -8.02 9.67 5.33
C ALA A 103 -8.07 8.69 6.50
N ASP A 104 -9.27 8.18 6.80
CA ASP A 104 -9.47 7.23 7.88
C ASP A 104 -9.19 5.79 7.40
N PRO A 105 -8.42 5.01 8.16
CA PRO A 105 -8.16 3.62 7.81
C PRO A 105 -9.44 2.79 7.97
N MET A 106 -9.64 1.82 7.10
CA MET A 106 -10.74 0.85 7.25
C MET A 106 -10.41 -0.24 8.25
N ILE A 107 -9.16 -0.70 8.23
CA ILE A 107 -8.67 -1.81 9.05
C ILE A 107 -7.19 -1.56 9.35
N SER A 108 -6.77 -2.01 10.52
CA SER A 108 -5.35 -2.18 10.81
C SER A 108 -5.05 -3.60 11.22
N PHE A 109 -3.89 -4.12 10.84
CA PHE A 109 -3.40 -5.43 11.26
C PHE A 109 -1.87 -5.48 11.26
N THR A 110 -1.30 -6.36 12.08
CA THR A 110 0.15 -6.52 12.18
C THR A 110 0.62 -7.70 11.35
N CYS A 111 1.55 -7.47 10.43
CA CYS A 111 2.22 -8.53 9.66
C CYS A 111 3.64 -8.12 9.26
N ALA A 112 4.42 -9.09 8.79
CA ALA A 112 5.70 -8.83 8.14
C ALA A 112 5.50 -8.33 6.70
N ASP A 113 6.52 -7.68 6.13
CA ASP A 113 6.42 -7.12 4.77
C ASP A 113 6.26 -8.23 3.74
N GLU A 114 7.06 -9.29 3.86
CA GLU A 114 7.04 -10.45 2.97
C GLU A 114 5.68 -11.16 3.00
N GLU A 115 5.01 -11.13 4.16
CA GLU A 115 3.67 -11.69 4.31
C GLU A 115 2.61 -10.83 3.61
N LEU A 116 2.68 -9.51 3.76
CA LEU A 116 1.79 -8.60 3.05
C LEU A 116 2.00 -8.66 1.54
N GLU A 117 3.25 -8.65 1.09
CA GLU A 117 3.64 -8.77 -0.32
C GLU A 117 3.11 -10.07 -0.93
N ALA A 118 3.23 -11.19 -0.21
CA ALA A 118 2.71 -12.48 -0.65
C ALA A 118 1.18 -12.49 -0.76
N ARG A 119 0.47 -11.89 0.21
CA ARG A 119 -1.00 -11.81 0.21
C ARG A 119 -1.52 -10.90 -0.91
N ALA A 120 -0.93 -9.71 -1.04
CA ALA A 120 -1.37 -8.68 -1.97
C ALA A 120 -0.76 -8.83 -3.39
N ARG A 121 0.22 -9.73 -3.57
CA ARG A 121 0.96 -9.95 -4.82
C ARG A 121 1.61 -8.67 -5.35
N GLY A 122 2.19 -7.88 -4.46
CA GLY A 122 2.84 -6.61 -4.75
C GLY A 122 4.12 -6.44 -3.94
N ALA A 123 4.85 -5.35 -4.16
CA ALA A 123 6.04 -5.00 -3.41
C ALA A 123 5.76 -3.82 -2.47
N VAL A 124 6.25 -3.91 -1.24
CA VAL A 124 6.20 -2.81 -0.28
C VAL A 124 7.25 -1.78 -0.69
N THR A 125 6.79 -0.55 -0.84
CA THR A 125 7.59 0.60 -1.25
C THR A 125 7.81 1.52 -0.07
N ARG A 126 9.08 1.87 0.18
CA ARG A 126 9.44 2.82 1.23
C ARG A 126 9.21 4.23 0.73
N PHE A 127 8.79 5.16 1.56
CA PHE A 127 8.69 6.57 1.19
C PHE A 127 8.76 7.46 2.43
N TRP A 128 9.22 8.69 2.23
CA TRP A 128 9.25 9.71 3.25
C TRP A 128 7.89 10.39 3.36
N TYR A 129 7.36 10.45 4.59
CA TYR A 129 6.16 11.19 4.91
C TYR A 129 6.54 12.45 5.69
N ALA A 130 6.34 13.63 5.07
CA ALA A 130 6.64 14.92 5.67
C ALA A 130 6.11 15.05 7.12
N GLY A 131 7.01 15.31 8.06
CA GLY A 131 6.69 15.48 9.47
C GLY A 131 6.45 14.20 10.28
N LEU A 132 6.35 13.03 9.62
CA LEU A 132 6.14 11.74 10.30
C LEU A 132 7.33 10.77 10.15
N GLY A 133 8.18 10.96 9.15
CA GLY A 133 9.39 10.15 8.93
C GLY A 133 9.21 9.08 7.86
N TRP A 134 9.93 7.97 7.98
CA TRP A 134 9.87 6.87 7.00
C TRP A 134 8.65 5.98 7.18
N TYR A 135 7.95 5.80 6.07
CA TYR A 135 6.82 4.93 5.94
C TYR A 135 7.08 3.89 4.86
N ARG A 136 6.22 2.89 4.88
CA ARG A 136 6.12 1.86 3.87
C ARG A 136 4.68 1.79 3.39
N GLU A 137 4.52 1.68 2.08
CA GLU A 137 3.24 1.63 1.39
C GLU A 137 3.22 0.41 0.47
N LEU A 138 2.13 -0.34 0.47
CA LEU A 138 1.83 -1.28 -0.60
C LEU A 138 0.49 -0.89 -1.23
N ARG A 139 0.52 -0.54 -2.51
CA ARG A 139 -0.67 -0.30 -3.34
C ARG A 139 -1.04 -1.59 -4.06
N PHE A 140 -2.29 -2.01 -3.95
CA PHE A 140 -2.77 -3.26 -4.56
C PHE A 140 -4.23 -3.11 -4.98
N ALA A 141 -4.75 -4.12 -5.67
CA ALA A 141 -6.15 -4.18 -6.05
C ALA A 141 -6.75 -5.54 -5.70
N SER A 142 -8.06 -5.55 -5.43
CA SER A 142 -8.82 -6.79 -5.36
C SER A 142 -8.72 -7.52 -6.70
N PRO A 143 -8.33 -8.81 -6.72
CA PRO A 143 -8.22 -9.57 -7.97
C PRO A 143 -9.57 -9.83 -8.63
N ASP A 144 -10.67 -9.77 -7.88
CA ASP A 144 -12.03 -10.04 -8.39
C ASP A 144 -12.67 -8.78 -8.98
N THR A 145 -12.57 -7.66 -8.27
CA THR A 145 -13.29 -6.42 -8.63
C THR A 145 -12.38 -5.34 -9.23
N GLY A 146 -11.06 -5.49 -9.13
CA GLY A 146 -10.09 -4.46 -9.50
C GLY A 146 -10.05 -3.27 -8.53
N ARG A 147 -10.76 -3.35 -7.39
CA ARG A 147 -10.86 -2.25 -6.42
C ARG A 147 -9.51 -1.92 -5.80
N PRO A 148 -9.04 -0.66 -5.85
CA PRO A 148 -7.71 -0.31 -5.36
C PRO A 148 -7.70 -0.05 -3.84
N PHE A 149 -6.60 -0.45 -3.20
CA PHE A 149 -6.29 -0.25 -1.79
C PHE A 149 -4.86 0.25 -1.60
N ALA A 150 -4.61 0.95 -0.50
CA ALA A 150 -3.26 1.25 -0.04
C ALA A 150 -3.09 0.83 1.42
N ALA A 151 -2.07 0.03 1.68
CA ALA A 151 -1.66 -0.37 3.02
C ALA A 151 -0.45 0.47 3.45
N LEU A 152 -0.58 1.27 4.50
CA LEU A 152 0.45 2.17 5.00
C LEU A 152 0.91 1.76 6.40
N ALA A 153 2.20 1.90 6.69
CA ALA A 153 2.77 1.65 7.99
C ALA A 153 4.03 2.49 8.21
N PRO A 154 4.39 2.84 9.47
CA PRO A 154 5.72 3.32 9.78
C PRO A 154 6.75 2.20 9.57
N MET A 155 8.00 2.56 9.26
CA MET A 155 9.10 1.58 9.11
C MET A 155 9.56 1.00 10.47
N LEU A 156 8.84 0.00 10.97
CA LEU A 156 9.16 -0.79 12.16
C LEU A 156 9.34 -2.28 11.81
N PRO A 157 10.14 -3.08 12.56
CA PRO A 157 10.37 -4.50 12.26
C PRO A 157 9.10 -5.35 12.14
N ARG A 158 8.07 -5.01 12.93
CA ARG A 158 6.69 -5.46 12.76
C ARG A 158 5.81 -4.23 12.80
N ALA A 159 5.34 -3.78 11.65
CA ALA A 159 4.43 -2.64 11.63
C ALA A 159 2.97 -3.09 11.64
N ASN A 160 2.17 -2.24 12.25
CA ASN A 160 0.73 -2.28 12.14
C ASN A 160 0.36 -1.55 10.85
N TYR A 161 0.00 -2.31 9.82
CA TYR A 161 -0.46 -1.78 8.55
C TYR A 161 -1.88 -1.27 8.69
N CYS A 162 -2.10 -0.02 8.28
CA CYS A 162 -3.41 0.60 8.12
C CYS A 162 -3.79 0.52 6.64
N VAL A 163 -4.90 -0.14 6.33
CA VAL A 163 -5.40 -0.20 4.95
C VAL A 163 -6.52 0.79 4.75
N HIS A 164 -6.38 1.54 3.66
CA HIS A 164 -7.32 2.55 3.22
C HIS A 164 -8.00 2.07 1.93
N LYS A 165 -9.26 2.47 1.73
CA LYS A 165 -9.94 2.40 0.43
C LYS A 165 -9.81 3.73 -0.31
N ARG A 166 -10.16 3.72 -1.59
CA ARG A 166 -10.44 4.95 -2.32
C ARG A 166 -11.68 5.64 -1.71
N VAL A 167 -11.64 6.97 -1.63
CA VAL A 167 -12.70 7.79 -1.00
C VAL A 167 -14.10 7.54 -1.58
N THR A 168 -14.19 7.26 -2.89
CA THR A 168 -15.46 7.06 -3.61
C THR A 168 -16.08 5.68 -3.43
N ASP A 169 -15.34 4.74 -2.85
CA ASP A 169 -15.78 3.35 -2.77
C ASP A 169 -16.69 3.14 -1.55
N ASP A 170 -17.73 2.32 -1.74
CA ASP A 170 -18.59 1.86 -0.65
C ASP A 170 -17.79 1.06 0.37
N LEU A 171 -18.03 1.33 1.65
CA LEU A 171 -17.23 0.78 2.74
C LEU A 171 -17.43 -0.73 2.91
N ASP A 172 -18.68 -1.22 2.81
CA ASP A 172 -19.00 -2.63 3.02
C ASP A 172 -18.51 -3.47 1.83
N GLU A 173 -18.65 -2.97 0.60
CA GLU A 173 -18.06 -3.60 -0.59
C GLU A 173 -16.53 -3.65 -0.51
N ALA A 174 -15.90 -2.53 -0.14
CA ALA A 174 -14.46 -2.47 0.03
C ALA A 174 -13.97 -3.42 1.14
N ALA A 175 -14.72 -3.53 2.24
CA ALA A 175 -14.37 -4.43 3.34
C ALA A 175 -14.44 -5.89 2.89
N ARG A 176 -15.48 -6.28 2.15
CA ARG A 176 -15.59 -7.63 1.57
C ARG A 176 -14.40 -7.94 0.66
N ASP A 177 -14.10 -7.05 -0.28
CA ASP A 177 -12.99 -7.19 -1.22
C ASP A 177 -11.66 -7.32 -0.48
N LEU A 178 -11.45 -6.50 0.55
CA LEU A 178 -10.22 -6.47 1.32
C LEU A 178 -9.99 -7.74 2.13
N PHE A 179 -11.02 -8.20 2.86
CA PHE A 179 -10.94 -9.43 3.65
C PHE A 179 -10.62 -10.63 2.77
N GLU A 180 -11.23 -10.72 1.58
CA GLU A 180 -10.94 -11.80 0.64
C GLU A 180 -9.54 -11.67 0.04
N THR A 181 -9.16 -10.47 -0.41
CA THR A 181 -7.86 -10.22 -1.07
C THR A 181 -6.69 -10.52 -0.16
N LEU A 182 -6.75 -10.10 1.11
CA LEU A 182 -5.66 -10.28 2.07
C LEU A 182 -5.82 -11.54 2.94
N ALA A 183 -6.83 -12.37 2.65
CA ALA A 183 -7.19 -13.55 3.42
C ALA A 183 -7.29 -13.25 4.93
N LEU A 184 -8.01 -12.18 5.29
CA LEU A 184 -8.17 -11.69 6.65
C LEU A 184 -9.43 -12.23 7.32
N ASP A 185 -9.46 -12.08 8.63
CA ASP A 185 -10.55 -12.42 9.54
C ASP A 185 -10.66 -11.42 10.69
N ASP A 186 -11.77 -11.47 11.42
CA ASP A 186 -12.07 -10.52 12.50
C ASP A 186 -10.95 -10.49 13.56
N ALA A 187 -10.34 -11.66 13.83
CA ALA A 187 -9.26 -11.83 14.80
C ALA A 187 -7.88 -11.34 14.31
N ASP A 188 -7.70 -11.10 13.00
CA ASP A 188 -6.43 -10.56 12.48
C ASP A 188 -6.37 -9.04 12.63
N ALA A 189 -7.52 -8.38 12.78
CA ALA A 189 -7.64 -6.94 12.88
C ALA A 189 -7.23 -6.44 14.28
N SER A 190 -6.29 -5.50 14.34
CA SER A 190 -5.99 -4.70 15.54
C SER A 190 -6.92 -3.49 15.66
N TYR A 191 -7.49 -3.05 14.54
CA TYR A 191 -8.50 -2.01 14.43
C TYR A 191 -9.42 -2.32 13.26
N LEU A 192 -10.70 -2.00 13.41
CA LEU A 192 -11.70 -2.05 12.35
C LEU A 192 -12.56 -0.79 12.46
N ALA A 193 -12.82 -0.12 11.33
CA ALA A 193 -13.72 1.01 11.29
C ALA A 193 -15.10 0.61 11.83
N PRO A 194 -15.69 1.38 12.77
CA PRO A 194 -16.91 0.99 13.48
C PRO A 194 -18.13 0.89 12.57
N GLU A 195 -18.09 1.51 11.40
CA GLU A 195 -19.13 1.47 10.39
C GLU A 195 -19.14 0.16 9.59
N ILE A 196 -18.07 -0.65 9.65
CA ILE A 196 -18.00 -1.93 8.95
C ILE A 196 -18.91 -2.94 9.65
N ASN A 197 -19.95 -3.38 8.94
CA ASN A 197 -20.86 -4.39 9.46
C ASN A 197 -20.33 -5.81 9.18
N LEU A 198 -19.58 -6.37 10.13
CA LEU A 198 -19.04 -7.74 10.03
C LEU A 198 -20.10 -8.82 9.77
N SER A 199 -21.35 -8.63 10.22
CA SER A 199 -22.43 -9.60 9.98
C SER A 199 -22.89 -9.65 8.52
N SER A 200 -22.60 -8.60 7.75
CA SER A 200 -22.90 -8.50 6.32
C SER A 200 -21.80 -9.12 5.43
N LEU A 201 -20.62 -9.37 6.01
CA LEU A 201 -19.51 -9.97 5.28
C LEU A 201 -19.75 -11.48 5.10
N PRO A 202 -19.36 -12.06 3.95
CA PRO A 202 -19.39 -13.50 3.75
C PRO A 202 -18.70 -14.23 4.90
N SER A 203 -19.20 -15.40 5.26
CA SER A 203 -18.57 -16.26 6.23
C SER A 203 -18.57 -17.70 5.76
N TRP A 204 -17.51 -18.41 6.14
CA TRP A 204 -17.24 -19.76 5.74
C TRP A 204 -16.96 -20.59 6.97
N GLU A 205 -17.50 -21.81 6.99
CA GLU A 205 -17.24 -22.78 8.02
C GLU A 205 -16.48 -23.96 7.45
N LEU A 206 -15.30 -24.21 8.01
CA LEU A 206 -14.49 -25.38 7.75
C LEU A 206 -14.74 -26.40 8.86
N LEU A 207 -15.30 -27.54 8.45
CA LEU A 207 -15.55 -28.70 9.29
C LEU A 207 -14.47 -29.73 9.00
N ALA A 208 -13.69 -30.12 9.99
CA ALA A 208 -12.62 -31.10 9.83
C ALA A 208 -12.63 -32.14 10.94
N ARG A 209 -12.19 -33.36 10.65
CA ARG A 209 -11.88 -34.35 11.70
C ARG A 209 -10.40 -34.32 12.02
N ASP A 210 -10.07 -33.99 13.27
CA ASP A 210 -8.71 -34.07 13.80
C ASP A 210 -8.68 -35.07 14.95
N ARG A 211 -7.94 -36.18 14.79
CA ARG A 211 -7.78 -37.23 15.81
C ARG A 211 -9.11 -37.71 16.42
N GLY A 212 -10.16 -37.80 15.60
CA GLY A 212 -11.50 -38.23 16.02
C GLY A 212 -12.40 -37.13 16.59
N GLN A 213 -11.91 -35.90 16.74
CA GLN A 213 -12.71 -34.73 17.15
C GLN A 213 -13.13 -33.91 15.93
N LEU A 214 -14.36 -33.38 15.96
CA LEU A 214 -14.83 -32.42 14.97
C LEU A 214 -14.29 -31.03 15.33
N VAL A 215 -13.47 -30.47 14.45
CA VAL A 215 -12.97 -29.10 14.54
C VAL A 215 -13.81 -28.25 13.61
N VAL A 216 -14.36 -27.16 14.16
CA VAL A 216 -15.12 -26.15 13.41
C VAL A 216 -14.30 -24.87 13.41
N ARG A 217 -13.92 -24.38 12.24
CA ARG A 217 -13.27 -23.06 12.08
C ARG A 217 -14.17 -22.18 11.24
N ARG A 218 -14.41 -20.95 11.71
CA ARG A 218 -15.15 -19.94 10.97
C ARG A 218 -14.21 -18.86 10.50
N THR A 219 -14.43 -18.36 9.30
CA THR A 219 -13.63 -17.27 8.74
C THR A 219 -14.43 -16.42 7.77
N ARG A 220 -14.05 -15.15 7.63
CA ARG A 220 -14.64 -14.21 6.67
C ARG A 220 -14.09 -14.35 5.25
N SER A 221 -12.92 -14.94 5.09
CA SER A 221 -12.28 -15.11 3.78
C SER A 221 -12.40 -16.54 3.27
N TYR A 222 -12.89 -16.68 2.04
CA TYR A 222 -12.85 -17.95 1.30
C TYR A 222 -11.41 -18.39 1.04
N ALA A 223 -10.54 -17.47 0.59
CA ALA A 223 -9.11 -17.74 0.40
C ALA A 223 -8.45 -18.30 1.67
N LYS A 224 -8.72 -17.71 2.84
CA LYS A 224 -8.22 -18.21 4.14
C LYS A 224 -8.78 -19.60 4.46
N ALA A 225 -10.07 -19.82 4.21
CA ALA A 225 -10.72 -21.11 4.45
C ALA A 225 -10.14 -22.22 3.55
N ILE A 226 -9.88 -21.92 2.28
CA ILE A 226 -9.26 -22.84 1.33
C ILE A 226 -7.81 -23.14 1.69
N ALA A 227 -7.04 -22.13 2.12
CA ALA A 227 -5.68 -22.36 2.60
C ALA A 227 -5.66 -23.30 3.82
N ALA A 228 -6.58 -23.09 4.78
CA ALA A 228 -6.72 -23.97 5.93
C ALA A 228 -7.14 -25.40 5.54
N LEU A 229 -8.08 -25.56 4.60
CA LEU A 229 -8.50 -26.87 4.08
C LEU A 229 -7.32 -27.60 3.42
N ARG A 230 -6.57 -26.93 2.54
CA ARG A 230 -5.39 -27.51 1.87
C ARG A 230 -4.31 -27.95 2.86
N GLY A 231 -4.11 -27.18 3.93
CA GLY A 231 -3.19 -27.55 5.01
C GLY A 231 -3.59 -28.86 5.70
N LEU A 232 -4.88 -29.04 5.98
CA LEU A 232 -5.40 -30.28 6.55
C LEU A 232 -5.25 -31.46 5.60
N GLU A 233 -5.55 -31.27 4.31
CA GLU A 233 -5.44 -32.31 3.29
C GLU A 233 -3.98 -32.76 3.09
N ALA A 234 -3.03 -31.83 3.12
CA ALA A 234 -1.60 -32.12 3.09
C ALA A 234 -1.13 -32.98 4.30
N GLU A 235 -1.84 -32.88 5.43
CA GLU A 235 -1.60 -33.72 6.62
C GLU A 235 -2.39 -35.05 6.60
N GLY A 236 -3.06 -35.37 5.47
CA GLY A 236 -3.88 -36.58 5.33
C GLY A 236 -5.22 -36.53 6.07
N ARG A 237 -5.69 -35.34 6.43
CA ARG A 237 -6.98 -35.12 7.10
C ARG A 237 -8.03 -34.67 6.09
N PHE A 238 -9.28 -35.05 6.34
CA PHE A 238 -10.41 -34.66 5.50
C PHE A 238 -11.16 -33.50 6.14
N GLY A 239 -11.49 -32.50 5.31
CA GLY A 239 -12.31 -31.36 5.69
C GLY A 239 -13.41 -31.09 4.66
N GLN A 240 -14.45 -30.38 5.09
CA GLN A 240 -15.51 -29.86 4.25
C GLN A 240 -15.67 -28.38 4.52
N LEU A 241 -15.70 -27.58 3.45
CA LEU A 241 -15.96 -26.16 3.51
C LEU A 241 -17.41 -25.88 3.12
N ARG A 242 -18.11 -25.05 3.90
CA ARG A 242 -19.48 -24.60 3.57
C ARG A 242 -19.63 -23.09 3.77
N PRO A 243 -20.37 -22.38 2.90
CA PRO A 243 -20.75 -21.01 3.18
C PRO A 243 -21.75 -20.97 4.33
N LEU A 244 -21.67 -19.95 5.18
CA LEU A 244 -22.67 -19.63 6.19
C LEU A 244 -23.63 -18.56 5.65
N PRO A 245 -24.93 -18.63 6.00
CA PRO A 245 -25.87 -17.57 5.63
C PRO A 245 -25.46 -16.26 6.29
N ALA A 246 -25.62 -15.14 5.57
CA ALA A 246 -25.39 -13.81 6.13
C ALA A 246 -26.25 -13.60 7.39
N GLY A 247 -25.67 -13.00 8.44
CA GLY A 247 -26.35 -12.77 9.72
C GLY A 247 -26.39 -13.93 10.73
N SER A 248 -25.64 -15.01 10.50
CA SER A 248 -25.50 -16.15 11.44
C SER A 248 -24.45 -15.96 12.52
#